data_AF-A0A662GG49-F1
#
_entry.id   AF-A0A662GG49-F1
#
_cell.length_a   1.000
_cell.length_b   1.000
_cell.length_c   1.000
_cell.angle_alpha   90.00
_cell.angle_beta   90.00
_cell.angle_gamma   90.00
#
_symmetry.space_group_name_H-M   'P 1'
#
loop_
_entity.id
_entity.type
_entity.pdbx_description
1 polymer ?
#
loop_
_entity_poly.entity_id
_entity_poly.type
_entity_poly.pdbx_seq_one_letter_code
_entity_poly.pdbx_strand_id
1 'polypeptide(L)'
;YKIFSEWNEYFLPPFNVVREILANTEGIVFLTAAAGFLQDIIYGFGGIRILEDGLKIDPLLPENISQLIFKKIFFRNKVYRLDIRRENDREIFRLREIYNE
;
A
#
# COMPACT_ATOMS: atom_id res chain seq x y z
N TYR A 1 26.07 24.93 -2.50
CA TYR A 1 25.31 23.69 -2.69
C TYR A 1 25.93 22.57 -1.84
N LYS A 2 25.61 22.51 -0.54
CA LYS A 2 26.12 21.47 0.39
C LYS A 2 25.04 20.52 0.92
N ILE A 3 23.78 20.76 0.54
CA ILE A 3 22.61 20.13 1.17
C ILE A 3 22.47 18.64 0.80
N PHE A 4 23.19 18.15 -0.21
CA PHE A 4 23.06 16.75 -0.67
C PHE A 4 24.40 16.04 -0.88
N SER A 5 25.52 16.56 -0.37
CA SER A 5 26.83 15.93 -0.59
C SER A 5 26.93 14.53 0.03
N GLU A 6 26.13 14.24 1.05
CA GLU A 6 25.98 12.93 1.68
C GLU A 6 25.38 11.85 0.75
N TRP A 7 24.73 12.25 -0.35
CA TRP A 7 24.15 11.32 -1.32
C TRP A 7 25.14 10.87 -2.39
N ASN A 8 26.32 11.51 -2.49
CA ASN A 8 27.26 11.26 -3.58
C ASN A 8 27.72 9.79 -3.67
N GLU A 9 27.83 9.09 -2.56
CA GLU A 9 28.27 7.68 -2.52
C GLU A 9 27.18 6.68 -2.97
N TYR A 10 25.92 7.13 -3.06
CA TYR A 10 24.79 6.35 -3.54
C TYR A 10 24.66 6.35 -5.07
N PHE A 11 25.36 7.23 -5.78
CA PHE A 11 25.30 7.30 -7.25
C PHE A 11 26.39 6.45 -7.90
N LEU A 12 25.98 5.52 -8.75
CA LEU A 12 26.88 4.66 -9.52
C LEU A 12 27.13 5.24 -10.92
N PRO A 13 28.40 5.49 -11.31
CA PRO A 13 28.73 5.85 -12.68
C PRO A 13 28.50 4.67 -13.65
N PRO A 14 28.41 4.91 -14.96
CA PRO A 14 28.49 6.21 -15.63
C PRO A 14 27.14 6.97 -15.68
N PHE A 15 26.05 6.34 -15.26
CA PHE A 15 24.69 6.88 -15.44
C PHE A 15 24.08 7.49 -14.18
N ASN A 16 24.83 7.56 -13.07
CA ASN A 16 24.36 8.04 -11.77
C ASN A 16 23.10 7.29 -11.29
N VAL A 17 23.11 5.96 -11.39
CA VAL A 17 22.04 5.12 -10.83
C VAL A 17 22.16 5.14 -9.32
N VAL A 18 21.04 5.39 -8.62
CA VAL A 18 20.99 5.37 -7.16
C VAL A 18 20.99 3.92 -6.67
N ARG A 19 22.06 3.49 -5.99
CA ARG A 19 22.04 2.27 -5.18
C ARG A 19 21.43 2.58 -3.84
N GLU A 20 20.68 1.65 -3.27
CA GLU A 20 19.94 1.88 -2.03
C GLU A 20 20.79 1.70 -0.76
N ILE A 21 21.86 0.89 -0.83
CA ILE A 21 22.67 0.49 0.34
C ILE A 21 24.16 0.69 0.05
N LEU A 22 24.89 1.34 0.97
CA LEU A 22 26.35 1.56 0.90
C LEU A 22 27.16 0.46 1.60
N ALA A 23 26.61 -0.23 2.60
CA ALA A 23 27.29 -1.31 3.32
C ALA A 23 26.28 -2.23 4.01
N ASN A 24 26.54 -3.54 3.89
CA ASN A 24 25.85 -4.68 4.50
C ASN A 24 24.51 -5.08 3.84
N THR A 25 24.45 -6.28 3.27
CA THR A 25 23.22 -6.87 2.68
C THR A 25 22.52 -7.84 3.64
N GLU A 26 23.06 -8.05 4.84
CA GLU A 26 22.49 -8.97 5.82
C GLU A 26 21.62 -8.24 6.84
N GLY A 27 20.40 -8.72 7.04
CA GLY A 27 19.49 -8.24 8.10
C GLY A 27 18.83 -6.88 7.86
N ILE A 28 18.88 -6.33 6.65
CA ILE A 28 18.20 -5.06 6.34
C ILE A 28 16.69 -5.27 6.23
N VAL A 29 15.94 -4.57 7.08
CA VAL A 29 14.51 -4.35 6.88
C VAL A 29 14.36 -3.15 5.95
N PHE A 30 14.06 -3.41 4.68
CA PHE A 30 13.80 -2.35 3.71
C PHE A 30 12.42 -1.72 3.94
N LEU A 31 12.36 -0.84 4.93
CA LEU A 31 11.11 -0.27 5.43
C LEU A 31 10.33 0.50 4.36
N THR A 32 11.01 1.19 3.44
CA THR A 32 10.35 1.93 2.36
C THR A 32 9.62 0.99 1.40
N ALA A 33 10.25 -0.13 1.00
CA ALA A 33 9.56 -1.13 0.19
C ALA A 33 8.44 -1.83 0.96
N ALA A 34 8.63 -2.12 2.24
CA ALA A 34 7.56 -2.69 3.07
C ALA A 34 6.36 -1.74 3.18
N ALA A 35 6.60 -0.44 3.33
CA ALA A 35 5.55 0.58 3.33
C ALA A 35 4.86 0.71 1.96
N GLY A 36 5.62 0.67 0.86
CA GLY A 36 5.08 0.66 -0.50
C GLY A 36 4.19 -0.56 -0.75
N PHE A 37 4.65 -1.75 -0.36
CA PHE A 37 3.86 -2.97 -0.45
C PHE A 37 2.54 -2.90 0.34
N LEU A 38 2.56 -2.30 1.54
CA LEU A 38 1.32 -2.07 2.30
C LEU A 38 0.39 -1.08 1.58
N GLN A 39 0.93 -0.04 0.96
CA GLN A 39 0.14 0.89 0.14
C GLN A 39 -0.48 0.20 -1.07
N ASP A 40 0.22 -0.73 -1.72
CA ASP A 40 -0.32 -1.53 -2.82
C ASP A 40 -1.51 -2.39 -2.37
N ILE A 41 -1.46 -2.95 -1.16
CA ILE A 41 -2.61 -3.70 -0.61
C ILE A 41 -3.79 -2.77 -0.33
N ILE A 42 -3.57 -1.60 0.26
CA ILE A 42 -4.64 -0.67 0.68
C ILE A 42 -5.25 0.07 -0.52
N TYR A 43 -4.41 0.74 -1.30
CA TYR A 43 -4.80 1.62 -2.39
C TYR A 43 -4.82 0.88 -3.74
N GLY A 44 -3.97 -0.11 -3.97
CA GLY A 44 -4.03 -0.94 -5.16
C GLY A 44 -5.18 -1.95 -5.06
N PHE A 45 -4.94 -3.07 -4.37
CA PHE A 45 -5.86 -4.20 -4.35
C PHE A 45 -7.18 -3.90 -3.66
N GLY A 46 -7.10 -3.23 -2.50
CA GLY A 46 -8.26 -2.77 -1.76
C GLY A 46 -9.02 -1.64 -2.44
N GLY A 47 -8.38 -0.89 -3.34
CA GLY A 47 -9.02 0.20 -4.06
C GLY A 47 -9.56 1.31 -3.17
N ILE A 48 -9.11 1.41 -1.92
CA ILE A 48 -9.66 2.35 -0.94
C ILE A 48 -9.21 3.76 -1.36
N ARG A 49 -10.15 4.68 -1.56
CA ARG A 49 -9.86 6.08 -1.91
C ARG A 49 -10.54 6.98 -0.89
N ILE A 50 -9.77 7.93 -0.35
CA ILE A 50 -10.30 8.97 0.51
C ILE A 50 -10.65 10.14 -0.39
N LEU A 51 -11.94 10.49 -0.41
CA LEU A 51 -12.50 11.62 -1.13
C LEU A 51 -13.09 12.62 -0.12
N GLU A 52 -13.51 13.78 -0.61
CA GLU A 52 -14.12 14.81 0.25
C GLU A 52 -15.41 14.31 0.92
N ASP A 53 -16.24 13.59 0.16
CA ASP A 53 -17.53 13.04 0.56
C ASP A 53 -17.43 11.73 1.36
N GLY A 54 -16.31 11.00 1.28
CA GLY A 54 -16.09 9.82 2.11
C GLY A 54 -15.06 8.83 1.56
N LEU A 55 -15.31 7.54 1.78
CA LEU A 55 -14.51 6.46 1.22
C LEU A 55 -15.15 5.96 -0.08
N LYS A 56 -14.40 5.96 -1.18
CA LYS A 56 -14.74 5.24 -2.41
C LYS A 56 -13.93 3.93 -2.45
N ILE A 57 -14.56 2.84 -2.87
CA ILE A 57 -13.94 1.53 -3.01
C ILE A 57 -13.93 1.15 -4.49
N ASP A 58 -12.75 0.88 -5.03
CA ASP A 58 -12.54 0.55 -6.45
C ASP A 58 -11.48 -0.57 -6.58
N PRO A 59 -11.83 -1.80 -6.16
CA PRO A 59 -10.87 -2.86 -5.90
C PRO A 59 -10.37 -3.50 -7.20
N LEU A 60 -9.12 -3.95 -7.18
CA LEU A 60 -8.50 -4.70 -8.28
C LEU A 60 -7.63 -5.81 -7.69
N LEU A 61 -8.19 -7.01 -7.58
CA LEU A 61 -7.44 -8.13 -7.03
C LEU A 61 -6.46 -8.67 -8.08
N PRO A 62 -5.25 -9.11 -7.69
CA PRO A 62 -4.42 -9.95 -8.55
C PRO A 62 -5.13 -11.24 -8.96
N GLU A 63 -4.79 -11.83 -10.10
CA GLU A 63 -5.43 -13.04 -10.64
C GLU A 63 -5.49 -14.20 -9.63
N ASN A 64 -4.45 -14.36 -8.81
CA ASN A 64 -4.30 -15.41 -7.82
C ASN A 64 -4.91 -15.09 -6.44
N ILE A 65 -5.51 -13.92 -6.25
CA ILE A 65 -6.17 -13.53 -4.99
C ILE A 65 -7.69 -13.53 -5.20
N SER A 66 -8.39 -14.46 -4.56
CA SER A 66 -9.84 -14.58 -4.66
C SER A 66 -10.60 -13.73 -3.64
N GLN A 67 -9.95 -13.32 -2.56
CA GLN A 67 -10.57 -12.55 -1.48
C GLN A 67 -9.57 -11.67 -0.73
N LEU A 68 -10.00 -10.46 -0.36
CA LEU A 68 -9.29 -9.56 0.56
C LEU A 68 -10.28 -9.01 1.60
N ILE A 69 -9.88 -9.01 2.88
CA ILE A 69 -10.74 -8.52 3.98
C ILE A 69 -9.96 -7.51 4.82
N PHE A 70 -10.48 -6.29 4.90
CA PHE A 70 -10.08 -5.32 5.90
C PHE A 70 -11.05 -5.39 7.07
N LYS A 71 -10.58 -5.93 8.19
CA LYS A 71 -11.44 -6.20 9.36
C LYS A 71 -11.96 -4.93 10.02
N LYS A 72 -11.11 -3.92 10.15
CA LYS A 72 -11.41 -2.62 10.77
C LYS A 72 -10.69 -1.50 10.01
N ILE A 73 -11.45 -0.63 9.38
CA ILE A 73 -10.98 0.62 8.76
C ILE A 73 -11.55 1.76 9.60
N PHE A 74 -10.69 2.53 10.24
CA PHE A 74 -11.09 3.69 11.03
C PHE A 74 -11.09 4.93 10.15
N PHE A 75 -12.25 5.58 10.01
CA PHE A 75 -12.39 6.79 9.20
C PHE A 75 -13.50 7.68 9.76
N ARG A 76 -13.19 8.94 10.05
CA ARG A 76 -14.14 9.97 10.55
C ARG A 76 -15.05 9.45 11.68
N ASN A 77 -14.45 8.96 12.76
CA ASN A 77 -15.13 8.39 13.96
C ASN A 77 -16.01 7.17 13.70
N LYS A 78 -15.90 6.55 12.53
CA LYS A 78 -16.60 5.31 12.18
C LYS A 78 -15.60 4.20 11.96
N VAL A 79 -16.05 2.97 12.19
CA VAL A 79 -15.29 1.76 11.91
C VAL A 79 -16.00 1.01 10.81
N TYR A 80 -15.28 0.64 9.76
CA TYR A 80 -15.83 -0.12 8.66
C TYR A 80 -15.16 -1.49 8.54
N ARG A 81 -15.92 -2.46 8.07
CA ARG A 81 -15.38 -3.70 7.51
C ARG A 81 -15.58 -3.69 6.01
N LEU A 82 -14.52 -4.04 5.28
CA LEU A 82 -14.53 -4.18 3.84
C LEU A 82 -14.21 -5.63 3.48
N ASP A 83 -15.16 -6.30 2.84
CA ASP A 83 -14.98 -7.64 2.28
C ASP A 83 -14.97 -7.51 0.75
N ILE A 84 -13.90 -7.93 0.07
CA ILE A 84 -13.73 -7.91 -1.39
C ILE A 84 -13.55 -9.35 -1.87
N ARG A 85 -14.24 -9.77 -2.93
CA ARG A 85 -14.13 -11.10 -3.54
C ARG A 85 -14.13 -11.03 -5.05
N ARG A 86 -13.49 -12.00 -5.70
CA ARG A 86 -13.65 -12.23 -7.14
C ARG A 86 -14.82 -13.16 -7.41
N GLU A 87 -15.77 -12.71 -8.23
CA GLU A 87 -16.89 -13.50 -8.73
C GLU A 87 -17.05 -13.25 -10.24
N ASN A 88 -17.04 -14.31 -11.06
CA ASN A 88 -17.18 -14.23 -12.53
C ASN A 88 -16.22 -13.20 -13.17
N ASP A 89 -14.93 -13.27 -12.84
CA ASP A 89 -13.86 -12.38 -13.33
C ASP A 89 -14.08 -10.89 -13.04
N ARG A 90 -14.85 -10.59 -11.99
CA ARG A 90 -15.07 -9.23 -11.49
C ARG A 90 -14.92 -9.17 -9.98
N GLU A 91 -14.42 -8.05 -9.50
CA GLU A 91 -14.34 -7.76 -8.08
C GLU A 91 -15.68 -7.25 -7.58
N ILE A 92 -16.26 -7.97 -6.62
CA ILE A 92 -17.40 -7.51 -5.83
C ILE A 92 -16.89 -7.08 -4.46
N PHE A 93 -17.51 -6.05 -3.88
CA PHE A 93 -17.16 -5.59 -2.55
C PHE A 93 -18.38 -5.27 -1.69
N ARG A 94 -18.18 -5.38 -0.38
CA ARG A 94 -19.14 -4.96 0.64
C ARG A 94 -18.44 -4.13 1.70
N LEU A 95 -18.73 -2.84 1.72
CA LEU A 95 -18.35 -1.93 2.79
C LEU A 95 -19.52 -1.81 3.78
N ARG A 96 -19.26 -2.02 5.07
CA ARG A 96 -20.27 -1.88 6.13
C ARG A 96 -19.67 -1.21 7.35
N GLU A 97 -20.40 -0.26 7.93
CA GLU A 97 -20.09 0.27 9.26
C GLU A 97 -20.30 -0.84 10.30
N ILE A 98 -19.39 -0.95 11.25
CA ILE A 98 -19.44 -1.90 12.35
C ILE A 98 -19.29 -1.16 13.68
N TYR A 99 -19.96 -1.65 14.72
CA TYR A 99 -19.76 -1.16 16.07
C TYR A 99 -18.44 -1.71 16.63
N ASN A 100 -17.73 -0.89 17.40
CA ASN A 100 -16.55 -1.33 18.10
C ASN A 100 -17.03 -2.09 19.35
N GLU A 101 -17.03 -3.42 19.29
CA GLU A 101 -17.08 -4.28 20.49
C GLU A 101 -15.81 -4.11 21.33
#